data_AF-A0A8S2ALP4-F1
#
_entry.id   AF-A0A8S2ALP4-F1
#
_cell.length_a   1.000
_cell.length_b   1.000
_cell.length_c   1.000
_cell.angle_alpha   90.00
_cell.angle_beta   90.00
_cell.angle_gamma   90.00
#
_symmetry.space_group_name_H-M   'P 1'
#
loop_
_entity.id
_entity.type
_entity.pdbx_description
1 polymer ?
#
loop_
_entity_poly.entity_id
_entity_poly.type
_entity_poly.pdbx_seq_one_letter_code
_entity_poly.pdbx_strand_id
1 'polypeptide(L)'
;MSLYKNINEIPQPRDLMIMVDHKSNAVLLPIYGIMVPFNVTTIRTVLGNQNTIRIIFNVPGTPLNPNDSNSLKNQDAIYIKEVSFRTKDSKHSSQVVQSFKTLKRKVTSRESERVERTSLVTQEKLKIASNKSKPLRLPNLWIRPPFSGRKKIRGTLEAHANGFRYSTTNDRVDVLFANIKHAFIQPAEKEMTTLLHFHLHNHIMVGTKKTKDVQFYVEVMDAVQSLGGGRRSSAYDLDEIDEEQRERDRKNKINMEFNHFANRVNDMWQLPQFASLGLEFDQPLRELGFHGVPHKTSSFIIPTSSCLVELTEHPFLVVSLSEIEIVNLERVGFGQRSFDMAIIFKDFKKDVLRVDSVPTSSLEGIKEWLDTIDIQYYESKLNLNWRQILKKITDDPQSFIDDGGWEFLNLDGSDSESGGSEESDKGYEPSDVEAESESEDEEEEESEDEEEEDSEQESEEEKGKTWDELEREATNADTEHGVQFDSEEERRRRKMKAFGKSRPGTSGGGGRSSMKNMPPSKRSKHR
;
A
#
# COMPACT_ATOMS: atom_id res chain seq x y z
N MET A 1 -8.88 -3.23 -32.92
CA MET A 1 -7.83 -2.25 -33.30
C MET A 1 -6.80 -3.01 -34.13
N SER A 2 -6.38 -2.52 -35.30
CA SER A 2 -5.43 -3.28 -36.13
C SER A 2 -4.04 -3.28 -35.49
N LEU A 3 -3.38 -4.45 -35.43
CA LEU A 3 -2.03 -4.62 -34.87
C LEU A 3 -0.97 -3.90 -35.70
N TYR A 4 -1.09 -4.01 -37.02
CA TYR A 4 -0.29 -3.33 -38.04
C TYR A 4 -1.28 -2.71 -39.04
N LYS A 5 -0.92 -1.56 -39.64
CA LYS A 5 -1.74 -0.90 -40.66
C LYS A 5 -1.34 -1.34 -42.07
N ASN A 6 -0.07 -1.67 -42.26
CA ASN A 6 0.48 -2.08 -43.55
C ASN A 6 1.35 -3.34 -43.39
N ILE A 7 1.40 -4.19 -44.41
CA ILE A 7 2.23 -5.41 -44.40
C ILE A 7 3.73 -5.11 -44.22
N ASN A 8 4.18 -3.92 -44.68
CA ASN A 8 5.56 -3.43 -44.54
C ASN A 8 5.93 -3.04 -43.11
N GLU A 9 4.97 -2.92 -42.19
CA GLU A 9 5.21 -2.63 -40.77
C GLU A 9 5.49 -3.90 -39.96
N ILE A 10 5.15 -5.08 -40.49
CA ILE A 10 5.40 -6.37 -39.84
C ILE A 10 6.90 -6.68 -39.92
N PRO A 11 7.60 -6.90 -38.79
CA PRO A 11 8.99 -7.36 -38.80
C PRO A 11 9.15 -8.66 -39.60
N GLN A 12 10.02 -8.63 -40.62
CA GLN A 12 10.37 -9.78 -41.46
C GLN A 12 11.75 -10.32 -41.02
N PRO A 13 11.83 -11.24 -40.04
CA PRO A 13 13.09 -11.92 -39.72
C PRO A 13 13.57 -12.78 -40.89
N ARG A 14 14.89 -12.91 -41.05
CA ARG A 14 15.48 -13.74 -42.11
C ARG A 14 15.20 -15.24 -41.92
N ASP A 15 15.01 -15.68 -40.67
CA ASP A 15 15.06 -17.10 -40.30
C ASP A 15 13.70 -17.66 -39.80
N LEU A 16 12.57 -16.97 -40.08
CA LEU A 16 11.20 -17.39 -39.70
C LEU A 16 11.04 -17.83 -38.23
N MET A 17 11.73 -17.15 -37.31
CA MET A 17 11.68 -17.42 -35.87
C MET A 17 10.51 -16.70 -35.19
N ILE A 18 10.06 -17.22 -34.04
CA ILE A 18 9.05 -16.55 -33.21
C ILE A 18 9.63 -15.24 -32.67
N MET A 19 8.86 -14.15 -32.75
CA MET A 19 9.33 -12.84 -32.30
C MET A 19 8.30 -12.13 -31.43
N VAL A 20 8.77 -11.41 -30.42
CA VAL A 20 7.96 -10.56 -29.55
C VAL A 20 8.19 -9.09 -29.94
N ASP A 21 7.20 -8.46 -30.57
CA ASP A 21 7.26 -7.04 -30.94
C ASP A 21 6.72 -6.16 -29.80
N HIS A 22 7.66 -5.65 -29.01
CA HIS A 22 7.40 -4.73 -27.91
C HIS A 22 6.85 -3.35 -28.34
N LYS A 23 6.97 -2.94 -29.60
CA LYS A 23 6.41 -1.67 -30.10
C LYS A 23 4.92 -1.81 -30.38
N SER A 24 4.56 -2.87 -31.12
CA SER A 24 3.19 -3.12 -31.57
C SER A 24 2.35 -3.89 -30.54
N ASN A 25 2.99 -4.40 -29.47
CA ASN A 25 2.38 -5.27 -28.44
C ASN A 25 1.88 -6.60 -29.05
N ALA A 26 2.72 -7.19 -29.91
CA ALA A 26 2.38 -8.36 -30.71
C ALA A 26 3.37 -9.52 -30.50
N VAL A 27 2.91 -10.74 -30.73
CA VAL A 27 3.76 -11.93 -30.92
C VAL A 27 3.59 -12.40 -32.37
N LEU A 28 4.69 -12.58 -33.07
CA LEU A 28 4.76 -12.99 -34.47
C LEU A 28 5.06 -14.48 -34.53
N LEU A 29 4.15 -15.26 -35.11
CA LEU A 29 4.27 -16.73 -35.22
C LEU A 29 4.45 -17.17 -36.68
N PRO A 30 5.40 -18.08 -36.98
CA PRO A 30 5.64 -18.57 -38.34
C PRO A 30 4.61 -19.66 -38.72
N ILE A 31 3.45 -19.27 -39.23
CA ILE A 31 2.38 -20.19 -39.65
C ILE A 31 2.54 -20.48 -41.15
N TYR A 32 2.85 -21.73 -41.49
CA TYR A 32 3.06 -22.21 -42.87
C TYR A 32 3.98 -21.31 -43.73
N GLY A 33 5.05 -20.79 -43.13
CA GLY A 33 6.03 -19.92 -43.80
C GLY A 33 5.68 -18.43 -43.83
N ILE A 34 4.56 -18.02 -43.20
CA ILE A 34 4.10 -16.63 -43.11
C ILE A 34 4.17 -16.19 -41.64
N MET A 35 4.75 -15.00 -41.38
CA MET A 35 4.76 -14.41 -40.04
C MET A 35 3.39 -13.78 -39.72
N VAL A 36 2.62 -14.42 -38.84
CA VAL A 36 1.27 -13.99 -38.45
C VAL A 36 1.32 -13.26 -37.09
N PRO A 37 0.86 -12.00 -37.01
CA PRO A 37 0.83 -11.24 -35.77
C PRO A 37 -0.40 -11.54 -34.91
N PHE A 38 -0.17 -11.86 -33.63
CA PHE A 38 -1.19 -11.99 -32.59
C PHE A 38 -1.03 -10.91 -31.53
N ASN A 39 -2.13 -10.40 -30.97
CA ASN A 39 -2.05 -9.43 -29.88
C ASN A 39 -1.65 -10.14 -28.59
N VAL A 40 -0.80 -9.51 -27.79
CA VAL A 40 -0.45 -9.97 -26.45
C VAL A 40 -1.68 -10.11 -25.53
N THR A 41 -2.76 -9.37 -25.75
CA THR A 41 -4.03 -9.57 -25.02
C THR A 41 -4.71 -10.90 -25.37
N THR A 42 -4.69 -11.31 -26.65
CA THR A 42 -5.33 -12.56 -27.12
C THR A 42 -4.61 -13.85 -26.74
N ILE A 43 -3.36 -13.76 -26.28
CA ILE A 43 -2.57 -14.92 -25.81
C ILE A 43 -2.75 -15.06 -24.29
N ARG A 44 -3.15 -16.24 -23.81
CA ARG A 44 -3.26 -16.57 -22.38
C ARG A 44 -1.86 -16.70 -21.77
N THR A 45 -1.06 -17.64 -22.30
CA THR A 45 0.29 -17.94 -21.83
C THR A 45 1.16 -18.49 -22.95
N VAL A 46 2.48 -18.43 -22.76
CA VAL A 46 3.49 -19.06 -23.62
C VAL A 46 4.36 -19.93 -22.72
N LEU A 47 4.37 -21.23 -22.99
CA LEU A 47 5.16 -22.24 -22.31
C LEU A 47 6.33 -22.64 -23.22
N GLY A 48 7.52 -22.81 -22.65
CA GLY A 48 8.72 -23.16 -23.38
C GLY A 48 9.49 -24.27 -22.66
N ASN A 49 9.64 -25.41 -23.35
CA ASN A 49 10.44 -26.55 -22.91
C ASN A 49 11.64 -26.68 -23.86
N GLN A 50 12.61 -27.53 -23.51
CA GLN A 50 13.87 -27.69 -24.26
C GLN A 50 13.68 -27.93 -25.77
N ASN A 51 12.60 -28.61 -26.17
CA ASN A 51 12.29 -29.00 -27.55
C ASN A 51 11.04 -28.34 -28.14
N THR A 52 10.24 -27.59 -27.36
CA THR A 52 8.92 -27.09 -27.82
C THR A 52 8.55 -25.73 -27.23
N ILE A 53 7.84 -24.92 -28.01
CA ILE A 53 7.18 -23.67 -27.57
C ILE A 53 5.68 -23.83 -27.81
N ARG A 54 4.87 -23.80 -26.76
CA ARG A 54 3.40 -23.90 -26.80
C ARG A 54 2.79 -22.55 -26.47
N ILE A 55 2.07 -21.96 -27.41
CA ILE A 55 1.31 -20.72 -27.24
C ILE A 55 -0.16 -21.09 -27.03
N ILE A 56 -0.72 -20.69 -25.90
CA ILE A 56 -2.13 -20.94 -25.54
C ILE A 56 -2.88 -19.61 -25.64
N PHE A 57 -4.02 -19.61 -26.32
CA PHE A 57 -4.82 -18.43 -26.60
C PHE A 57 -6.04 -18.32 -25.67
N ASN A 58 -6.59 -17.11 -25.58
CA ASN A 58 -7.86 -16.85 -24.92
C ASN A 58 -9.01 -17.31 -25.84
N VAL A 59 -9.84 -18.24 -25.37
CA VAL A 59 -11.01 -18.76 -26.08
C VAL A 59 -12.29 -18.46 -25.26
N PRO A 60 -13.37 -17.95 -25.87
CA PRO A 60 -14.65 -17.73 -25.19
C PRO A 60 -15.21 -19.03 -24.59
N GLY A 61 -16.02 -18.92 -23.53
CA GLY A 61 -16.67 -20.08 -22.90
C GLY A 61 -15.76 -20.97 -22.04
N THR A 62 -14.49 -20.63 -21.87
CA THR A 62 -13.63 -21.28 -20.87
C THR A 62 -13.90 -20.71 -19.46
N PRO A 63 -13.99 -21.53 -18.40
CA PRO A 63 -14.42 -21.08 -17.06
C PRO A 63 -13.50 -20.00 -16.44
N LEU A 64 -12.25 -19.94 -16.88
CA LEU A 64 -11.23 -19.01 -16.38
C LEU A 64 -11.20 -17.66 -17.13
N ASN A 65 -12.17 -17.35 -18.00
CA ASN A 65 -12.14 -16.13 -18.80
C ASN A 65 -13.53 -15.46 -18.96
N PRO A 66 -14.14 -14.99 -17.85
CA PRO A 66 -15.44 -14.33 -17.89
C PRO A 66 -15.38 -12.97 -18.62
N ASN A 67 -16.04 -12.91 -19.78
CA ASN A 67 -16.47 -11.68 -20.45
C ASN A 67 -15.39 -10.67 -20.89
N ASP A 68 -14.41 -11.13 -21.68
CA ASP A 68 -13.65 -10.22 -22.55
C ASP A 68 -14.60 -9.57 -23.58
N SER A 69 -14.66 -8.23 -23.64
CA SER A 69 -15.71 -7.49 -24.38
C SER A 69 -15.67 -7.68 -25.91
N ASN A 70 -14.59 -8.25 -26.43
CA ASN A 70 -14.48 -8.66 -27.83
C ASN A 70 -14.99 -10.09 -28.09
N SER A 71 -14.91 -10.98 -27.10
CA SER A 71 -15.43 -12.35 -27.17
C SER A 71 -16.95 -12.35 -27.30
N LEU A 72 -17.63 -11.45 -26.60
CA LEU A 72 -19.08 -11.28 -26.67
C LEU A 72 -19.59 -10.85 -28.06
N LYS A 73 -18.74 -10.29 -28.93
CA LYS A 73 -19.14 -9.76 -30.25
C LYS A 73 -19.09 -10.79 -31.38
N ASN A 74 -18.32 -11.86 -31.21
CA ASN A 74 -17.99 -12.83 -32.25
C ASN A 74 -18.17 -14.28 -31.76
N GLN A 75 -19.26 -14.56 -31.03
CA GLN A 75 -19.45 -15.85 -30.36
C GLN A 75 -19.41 -17.05 -31.33
N ASP A 76 -19.87 -16.88 -32.57
CA ASP A 76 -19.89 -17.92 -33.62
C ASP A 76 -18.58 -18.02 -34.43
N ALA A 77 -17.52 -17.30 -34.05
CA ALA A 77 -16.24 -17.34 -34.77
C ALA A 77 -15.41 -18.60 -34.43
N ILE A 78 -14.58 -19.05 -35.36
CA ILE A 78 -13.61 -20.12 -35.12
C ILE A 78 -12.38 -19.52 -34.42
N TYR A 79 -12.09 -20.02 -33.21
CA TYR A 79 -10.94 -19.59 -32.40
C TYR A 79 -9.80 -20.61 -32.44
N ILE A 80 -8.56 -20.12 -32.48
CA ILE A 80 -7.37 -20.93 -32.22
C ILE A 80 -7.25 -21.12 -30.72
N LYS A 81 -7.23 -22.36 -30.23
CA LYS A 81 -7.00 -22.67 -28.80
C LYS A 81 -5.52 -22.65 -28.44
N GLU A 82 -4.69 -23.28 -29.27
CA GLU A 82 -3.24 -23.38 -29.05
C GLU A 82 -2.48 -23.59 -30.36
N VAL A 83 -1.17 -23.27 -30.34
CA VAL A 83 -0.21 -23.62 -31.39
C VAL A 83 1.09 -24.07 -30.72
N SER A 84 1.62 -25.21 -31.17
CA SER A 84 2.86 -25.80 -30.65
C SER A 84 3.93 -25.88 -31.74
N PHE A 85 5.08 -25.26 -31.49
CA PHE A 85 6.25 -25.30 -32.36
C PHE A 85 7.32 -26.20 -31.76
N ARG A 86 7.99 -27.02 -32.59
CA ARG A 86 9.17 -27.79 -32.17
C ARG A 86 10.43 -27.00 -32.52
N THR A 87 11.31 -26.80 -31.55
CA THR A 87 12.58 -26.07 -31.70
C THR A 87 13.77 -26.96 -31.31
N LYS A 88 14.95 -26.63 -31.82
CA LYS A 88 16.24 -27.14 -31.32
C LYS A 88 17.01 -26.08 -30.52
N ASP A 89 16.56 -24.83 -30.57
CA ASP A 89 17.14 -23.72 -29.82
C ASP A 89 16.32 -23.48 -28.55
N SER A 90 16.80 -24.09 -27.46
CA SER A 90 16.25 -23.92 -26.11
C SER A 90 16.49 -22.50 -25.58
N LYS A 91 17.59 -21.82 -25.95
CA LYS A 91 17.88 -20.45 -25.49
C LYS A 91 16.88 -19.45 -26.06
N HIS A 92 16.57 -19.58 -27.35
CA HIS A 92 15.53 -18.77 -27.99
C HIS A 92 14.13 -19.05 -27.39
N SER A 93 13.81 -20.31 -27.05
CA SER A 93 12.58 -20.69 -26.34
C SER A 93 12.41 -19.89 -25.04
N SER A 94 13.39 -19.94 -24.15
CA SER A 94 13.35 -19.21 -22.87
C SER A 94 13.29 -17.68 -23.06
N GLN A 95 14.03 -17.13 -24.03
CA GLN A 95 13.97 -15.70 -24.36
C GLN A 95 12.57 -15.27 -24.82
N VAL A 96 11.91 -16.03 -25.69
CA VAL A 96 10.54 -15.73 -26.15
C VAL A 96 9.55 -15.76 -24.98
N VAL A 97 9.64 -16.77 -24.10
CA VAL A 97 8.80 -16.86 -22.89
C VAL A 97 9.02 -15.65 -21.98
N GLN A 98 10.27 -15.28 -21.69
CA GLN A 98 10.60 -14.16 -20.79
C GLN A 98 10.18 -12.80 -21.37
N SER A 99 10.43 -12.57 -22.66
CA SER A 99 10.00 -11.37 -23.38
C SER A 99 8.47 -11.27 -23.46
N PHE A 100 7.77 -12.39 -23.68
CA PHE A 100 6.31 -12.44 -23.62
C PHE A 100 5.79 -12.13 -22.21
N LYS A 101 6.26 -12.82 -21.17
CA LYS A 101 5.87 -12.57 -19.76
C LYS A 101 6.04 -11.09 -19.39
N THR A 102 7.18 -10.49 -19.78
CA THR A 102 7.48 -9.06 -19.57
C THR A 102 6.50 -8.14 -20.32
N LEU A 103 6.24 -8.42 -21.60
CA LEU A 103 5.34 -7.61 -22.41
C LEU A 103 3.88 -7.74 -21.96
N LYS A 104 3.42 -8.95 -21.60
CA LYS A 104 2.07 -9.20 -21.06
C LYS A 104 1.85 -8.40 -19.78
N ARG A 105 2.75 -8.51 -18.79
CA ARG A 105 2.69 -7.72 -17.55
C ARG A 105 2.57 -6.21 -17.84
N LYS A 106 3.38 -5.69 -18.75
CA LYS A 106 3.36 -4.26 -19.16
C LYS A 106 2.05 -3.84 -19.87
N VAL A 107 1.51 -4.69 -20.75
CA VAL A 107 0.27 -4.40 -21.49
C VAL A 107 -0.92 -4.44 -20.53
N THR A 108 -1.06 -5.51 -19.74
CA THR A 108 -2.14 -5.66 -18.76
C THR A 108 -2.14 -4.51 -17.74
N SER A 109 -0.99 -4.15 -17.17
CA SER A 109 -0.89 -3.04 -16.21
C SER A 109 -1.26 -1.68 -16.82
N ARG A 110 -0.90 -1.42 -18.08
CA ARG A 110 -1.30 -0.19 -18.79
C ARG A 110 -2.81 -0.18 -19.10
N GLU A 111 -3.38 -1.35 -19.39
CA GLU A 111 -4.80 -1.48 -19.71
C GLU A 111 -5.67 -1.37 -18.46
N SER A 112 -5.28 -2.00 -17.34
CA SER A 112 -5.94 -1.82 -16.04
C SER A 112 -5.88 -0.36 -15.57
N GLU A 113 -4.70 0.28 -15.63
CA GLU A 113 -4.57 1.70 -15.30
C GLU A 113 -5.44 2.59 -16.20
N ARG A 114 -5.57 2.25 -17.50
CA ARG A 114 -6.45 2.98 -18.42
C ARG A 114 -7.93 2.80 -18.03
N VAL A 115 -8.36 1.58 -17.71
CA VAL A 115 -9.73 1.28 -17.27
C VAL A 115 -10.03 2.02 -15.96
N GLU A 116 -9.14 1.94 -14.98
CA GLU A 116 -9.23 2.69 -13.72
C GLU A 116 -9.38 4.19 -13.98
N ARG A 117 -8.51 4.79 -14.80
CA ARG A 117 -8.58 6.22 -15.17
C ARG A 117 -9.88 6.60 -15.89
N THR A 118 -10.42 5.73 -16.74
CA THR A 118 -11.73 5.97 -17.40
C THR A 118 -12.93 5.79 -16.46
N SER A 119 -12.77 5.05 -15.36
CA SER A 119 -13.81 4.86 -14.34
C SER A 119 -13.91 6.00 -13.31
N LEU A 120 -13.11 7.06 -13.48
CA LEU A 120 -13.09 8.20 -12.56
C LEU A 120 -14.17 9.21 -12.90
N VAL A 121 -14.81 9.76 -11.86
CA VAL A 121 -15.68 10.92 -11.99
C VAL A 121 -14.84 12.12 -12.42
N THR A 122 -15.30 12.84 -13.44
CA THR A 122 -14.60 14.04 -13.94
C THR A 122 -14.69 15.16 -12.90
N GLN A 123 -13.55 15.73 -12.51
CA GLN A 123 -13.47 16.79 -11.51
C GLN A 123 -13.12 18.15 -12.15
N GLU A 124 -13.35 19.25 -11.41
CA GLU A 124 -12.83 20.56 -11.79
C GLU A 124 -11.30 20.57 -11.85
N LYS A 125 -10.72 21.63 -12.43
CA LYS A 125 -9.28 21.89 -12.32
C LYS A 125 -8.99 22.70 -11.05
N LEU A 126 -7.88 22.36 -10.40
CA LEU A 126 -7.39 23.10 -9.25
C LEU A 126 -7.04 24.56 -9.62
N LYS A 127 -7.67 25.50 -8.92
CA LYS A 127 -7.50 26.95 -9.07
C LYS A 127 -6.33 27.37 -8.18
N ILE A 128 -5.13 27.39 -8.75
CA ILE A 128 -3.88 27.76 -8.07
C ILE A 128 -3.99 29.19 -7.51
N ALA A 129 -3.57 29.40 -6.27
CA ALA A 129 -3.53 30.72 -5.64
C ALA A 129 -2.65 31.70 -6.45
N SER A 130 -3.14 32.93 -6.66
CA SER A 130 -2.42 33.94 -7.44
C SER A 130 -1.09 34.35 -6.78
N ASN A 131 -0.03 34.53 -7.57
CA ASN A 131 1.35 34.85 -7.12
C ASN A 131 1.49 36.05 -6.14
N LYS A 132 0.46 36.89 -6.00
CA LYS A 132 0.41 37.99 -5.01
C LYS A 132 0.14 37.51 -3.58
N SER A 133 -0.46 36.34 -3.40
CA SER A 133 -0.64 35.68 -2.11
C SER A 133 0.18 34.39 -2.13
N LYS A 134 1.14 34.24 -1.21
CA LYS A 134 1.79 32.95 -1.02
C LYS A 134 0.72 31.96 -0.53
N PRO A 135 0.54 30.78 -1.17
CA PRO A 135 -0.35 29.76 -0.66
C PRO A 135 0.16 29.29 0.71
N LEU A 136 -0.76 28.86 1.58
CA LEU A 136 -0.43 28.19 2.83
C LEU A 136 0.28 26.86 2.50
N ARG A 137 1.36 26.53 3.22
CA ARG A 137 2.20 25.35 2.91
C ARG A 137 2.52 24.55 4.17
N LEU A 138 2.52 23.23 4.02
CA LEU A 138 3.05 22.27 4.99
C LEU A 138 4.14 21.42 4.29
N PRO A 139 5.43 21.67 4.56
CA PRO A 139 6.55 21.01 3.87
C PRO A 139 6.95 19.67 4.52
N ASN A 140 7.87 18.95 3.87
CA ASN A 140 8.52 17.74 4.38
C ASN A 140 7.59 16.54 4.66
N LEU A 141 6.43 16.49 4.02
CA LEU A 141 5.42 15.45 4.21
C LEU A 141 5.69 14.22 3.33
N TRP A 142 5.49 13.04 3.89
CA TRP A 142 5.24 11.83 3.11
C TRP A 142 3.79 11.79 2.62
N ILE A 143 3.50 10.94 1.62
CA ILE A 143 2.15 10.67 1.11
C ILE A 143 1.83 9.17 1.16
N ARG A 144 0.59 8.83 1.52
CA ARG A 144 -0.02 7.50 1.33
C ARG A 144 -1.33 7.65 0.54
N PRO A 145 -1.60 6.77 -0.46
CA PRO A 145 -0.68 5.79 -1.02
C PRO A 145 0.55 6.45 -1.66
N PRO A 146 1.72 5.78 -1.68
CA PRO A 146 2.93 6.36 -2.24
C PRO A 146 2.86 6.47 -3.76
N PHE A 147 3.54 7.48 -4.32
CA PHE A 147 3.76 7.57 -5.76
C PHE A 147 4.54 6.37 -6.31
N SER A 148 4.27 6.03 -7.58
CA SER A 148 4.83 4.86 -8.25
C SER A 148 6.31 5.08 -8.63
N GLY A 149 7.22 4.59 -7.79
CA GLY A 149 8.67 4.69 -8.03
C GLY A 149 9.50 3.94 -6.99
N ARG A 150 10.78 3.68 -7.29
CA ARG A 150 11.70 2.93 -6.39
C ARG A 150 12.13 3.68 -5.13
N LYS A 151 11.91 4.99 -5.04
CA LYS A 151 12.27 5.80 -3.86
C LYS A 151 11.09 6.68 -3.45
N LYS A 152 10.70 6.59 -2.18
CA LYS A 152 9.78 7.56 -1.55
C LYS A 152 10.52 8.91 -1.49
N ILE A 153 9.84 10.00 -1.82
CA ILE A 153 10.37 11.37 -1.75
C ILE A 153 9.40 12.22 -0.93
N ARG A 154 9.91 13.00 0.03
CA ARG A 154 9.10 13.97 0.80
C ARG A 154 8.72 15.16 -0.09
N GLY A 155 7.50 15.64 0.08
CA GLY A 155 6.92 16.73 -0.71
C GLY A 155 6.38 17.86 0.16
N THR A 156 5.70 18.81 -0.48
CA THR A 156 5.01 19.92 0.18
C THR A 156 3.54 19.90 -0.21
N LEU A 157 2.66 20.05 0.79
CA LEU A 157 1.23 20.27 0.59
C LEU A 157 0.96 21.78 0.58
N GLU A 158 0.34 22.29 -0.47
CA GLU A 158 -0.03 23.69 -0.64
C GLU A 158 -1.56 23.83 -0.72
N ALA A 159 -2.15 24.70 0.10
CA ALA A 159 -3.58 25.04 0.00
C ALA A 159 -3.78 26.17 -1.02
N HIS A 160 -4.72 25.96 -1.94
CA HIS A 160 -5.06 26.85 -3.04
C HIS A 160 -6.55 27.23 -3.01
N ALA A 161 -7.05 27.89 -4.05
CA ALA A 161 -8.34 28.56 -3.98
C ALA A 161 -9.57 27.62 -3.91
N ASN A 162 -9.48 26.35 -4.34
CA ASN A 162 -10.56 25.35 -4.29
C ASN A 162 -10.08 23.92 -3.96
N GLY A 163 -8.88 23.78 -3.38
CA GLY A 163 -8.27 22.48 -3.14
C GLY A 163 -6.83 22.58 -2.68
N PHE A 164 -6.22 21.42 -2.43
CA PHE A 164 -4.81 21.26 -2.16
C PHE A 164 -4.04 20.78 -3.38
N ARG A 165 -2.74 21.09 -3.42
CA ARG A 165 -1.75 20.42 -4.25
C ARG A 165 -0.65 19.85 -3.37
N TYR A 166 -0.42 18.54 -3.45
CA TYR A 166 0.83 17.95 -3.01
C TYR A 166 1.79 17.86 -4.18
N SER A 167 3.05 18.25 -3.99
CA SER A 167 4.10 18.11 -5.00
C SER A 167 5.43 17.66 -4.41
N THR A 168 6.06 16.70 -5.08
CA THR A 168 7.48 16.35 -4.95
C THR A 168 8.27 16.98 -6.11
N THR A 169 9.55 16.64 -6.26
CA THR A 169 10.39 17.07 -7.39
C THR A 169 9.83 16.65 -8.76
N ASN A 170 9.17 15.49 -8.84
CA ASN A 170 8.74 14.87 -10.11
C ASN A 170 7.22 14.67 -10.20
N ASP A 171 6.56 14.45 -9.06
CA ASP A 171 5.17 14.00 -8.98
C ASP A 171 4.28 15.03 -8.30
N ARG A 172 2.97 14.99 -8.62
CA ARG A 172 1.97 15.87 -8.03
C ARG A 172 0.60 15.21 -7.95
N VAL A 173 -0.16 15.58 -6.93
CA VAL A 173 -1.56 15.19 -6.70
C VAL A 173 -2.35 16.43 -6.29
N ASP A 174 -3.53 16.58 -6.89
CA ASP A 174 -4.47 17.65 -6.59
C ASP A 174 -5.68 17.02 -5.86
N VAL A 175 -6.11 17.62 -4.75
CA VAL A 175 -7.28 17.18 -3.97
C VAL A 175 -8.22 18.37 -3.83
N LEU A 176 -9.38 18.34 -4.51
CA LEU A 176 -10.35 19.43 -4.46
C LEU A 176 -11.16 19.40 -3.16
N PHE A 177 -11.47 20.58 -2.60
CA PHE A 177 -12.32 20.69 -1.41
C PHE A 177 -13.68 20.01 -1.62
N ALA A 178 -14.31 20.25 -2.78
CA ALA A 178 -15.61 19.66 -3.12
C ALA A 178 -15.59 18.12 -3.35
N ASN A 179 -14.44 17.46 -3.28
CA ASN A 179 -14.34 15.99 -3.32
C ASN A 179 -13.92 15.38 -1.98
N ILE A 180 -13.58 16.19 -0.97
CA ILE A 180 -13.34 15.73 0.40
C ILE A 180 -14.70 15.43 1.03
N LYS A 181 -14.86 14.21 1.53
CA LYS A 181 -16.01 13.80 2.35
C LYS A 181 -15.70 14.02 3.82
N HIS A 182 -14.53 13.58 4.27
CA HIS A 182 -14.02 13.78 5.64
C HIS A 182 -12.56 14.21 5.62
N ALA A 183 -12.18 15.10 6.53
CA ALA A 183 -10.80 15.51 6.76
C ALA A 183 -10.45 15.27 8.23
N PHE A 184 -9.36 14.56 8.48
CA PHE A 184 -8.90 14.24 9.83
C PHE A 184 -7.53 14.86 10.10
N ILE A 185 -7.32 15.32 11.33
CA ILE A 185 -6.01 15.62 11.89
C ILE A 185 -5.76 14.70 13.08
N GLN A 186 -4.65 13.97 13.06
CA GLN A 186 -4.24 13.11 14.17
C GLN A 186 -2.84 13.55 14.63
N PRO A 187 -2.72 14.20 15.81
CA PRO A 187 -1.44 14.51 16.40
C PRO A 187 -0.71 13.22 16.82
N ALA A 188 0.62 13.23 16.79
CA ALA A 188 1.40 12.13 17.34
C ALA A 188 1.32 12.16 18.87
N GLU A 189 0.38 11.44 19.48
CA GLU A 189 0.24 11.34 20.94
C GLU A 189 0.92 10.10 21.50
N LYS A 190 0.47 8.92 21.06
CA LYS A 190 1.14 7.63 21.32
C LYS A 190 1.63 6.98 20.02
N GLU A 191 1.26 7.55 18.89
CA GLU A 191 1.64 7.15 17.54
C GLU A 191 3.01 7.69 17.14
N MET A 192 3.66 6.96 16.24
CA MET A 192 4.94 7.34 15.64
C MET A 192 4.81 8.49 14.61
N THR A 193 3.58 8.90 14.26
CA THR A 193 3.31 9.80 13.12
C THR A 193 2.26 10.86 13.43
N THR A 194 2.53 12.12 13.03
CA THR A 194 1.52 13.17 12.91
C THR A 194 0.99 13.17 11.47
N LEU A 195 -0.33 13.19 11.28
CA LEU A 195 -0.94 13.05 9.96
C LEU A 195 -2.15 13.97 9.71
N LEU A 196 -2.36 14.27 8.43
CA LEU A 196 -3.62 14.75 7.86
C LEU A 196 -4.15 13.66 6.94
N HIS A 197 -5.42 13.28 7.07
CA HIS A 197 -6.05 12.28 6.22
C HIS A 197 -7.28 12.87 5.54
N PHE A 198 -7.43 12.64 4.24
CA PHE A 198 -8.59 13.04 3.45
C PHE A 198 -9.28 11.81 2.86
N HIS A 199 -10.48 11.52 3.33
CA HIS A 199 -11.37 10.53 2.75
C HIS A 199 -12.27 11.22 1.73
N LEU A 200 -12.35 10.69 0.51
CA LEU A 200 -12.94 11.35 -0.64
C LEU A 200 -14.28 10.73 -1.06
N HIS A 201 -15.22 11.57 -1.51
CA HIS A 201 -16.47 11.11 -2.13
C HIS A 201 -16.17 10.21 -3.34
N ASN A 202 -15.36 10.72 -4.27
CA ASN A 202 -14.98 10.03 -5.50
C ASN A 202 -13.50 9.69 -5.50
N HIS A 203 -13.19 8.53 -6.05
CA HIS A 203 -11.80 8.08 -6.25
C HIS A 203 -10.99 9.06 -7.10
N ILE A 204 -9.70 9.19 -6.80
CA ILE A 204 -8.71 9.87 -7.64
C ILE A 204 -7.52 8.95 -7.92
N MET A 205 -6.64 9.34 -8.85
CA MET A 205 -5.34 8.67 -9.02
C MET A 205 -4.27 9.34 -8.20
N VAL A 206 -3.53 8.55 -7.42
CA VAL A 206 -2.27 8.91 -6.80
C VAL A 206 -1.17 8.06 -7.44
N GLY A 207 -0.42 8.66 -8.37
CA GLY A 207 0.47 7.91 -9.25
C GLY A 207 -0.32 6.94 -10.14
N THR A 208 -0.04 5.64 -10.01
CA THR A 208 -0.78 4.56 -10.70
C THR A 208 -1.84 3.89 -9.84
N LYS A 209 -2.13 4.38 -8.62
CA LYS A 209 -3.13 3.78 -7.73
C LYS A 209 -4.41 4.62 -7.70
N LYS A 210 -5.55 4.01 -8.01
CA LYS A 210 -6.88 4.55 -7.70
C LYS A 210 -7.17 4.44 -6.21
N THR A 211 -7.57 5.53 -5.55
CA THR A 211 -7.86 5.56 -4.10
C THR A 211 -8.99 6.53 -3.76
N LYS A 212 -9.73 6.27 -2.67
CA LYS A 212 -10.58 7.27 -1.99
C LYS A 212 -9.84 7.97 -0.86
N ASP A 213 -8.71 7.44 -0.41
CA ASP A 213 -8.04 7.86 0.82
C ASP A 213 -6.66 8.40 0.47
N VAL A 214 -6.38 9.63 0.93
CA VAL A 214 -5.12 10.32 0.71
C VAL A 214 -4.63 10.92 2.02
N GLN A 215 -3.49 10.45 2.49
CA GLN A 215 -2.91 10.84 3.76
C GLN A 215 -1.54 11.51 3.55
N PHE A 216 -1.30 12.58 4.31
CA PHE A 216 -0.02 13.27 4.38
C PHE A 216 0.51 13.23 5.81
N TYR A 217 1.75 12.77 6.01
CA TYR A 217 2.24 12.47 7.36
C TYR A 217 3.73 12.76 7.55
N VAL A 218 4.14 12.91 8.81
CA VAL A 218 5.54 13.00 9.26
C VAL A 218 5.78 11.94 10.31
N GLU A 219 6.87 11.17 10.17
CA GLU A 219 7.39 10.29 11.23
C GLU A 219 8.08 11.15 12.31
N VAL A 220 7.57 11.06 13.53
CA VAL A 220 7.96 11.91 14.67
C VAL A 220 9.02 11.24 15.54
N MET A 221 8.98 9.91 15.69
CA MET A 221 10.03 9.10 16.31
C MET A 221 10.89 8.42 15.26
N ASP A 222 12.15 8.12 15.58
CA ASP A 222 13.02 7.31 14.72
C ASP A 222 12.82 5.82 15.03
N ALA A 223 12.72 4.99 13.99
CA ALA A 223 12.46 3.55 14.16
C ALA A 223 13.72 2.78 14.64
N VAL A 224 14.87 3.44 14.65
CA VAL A 224 16.17 2.86 15.03
C VAL A 224 16.65 3.45 16.35
N GLN A 225 15.90 3.22 17.43
CA GLN A 225 16.56 3.15 18.74
C GLN A 225 17.47 1.92 18.72
N SER A 226 18.78 2.17 18.70
CA SER A 226 19.78 1.11 18.60
C SER A 226 19.72 0.21 19.83
N LEU A 227 19.21 -1.02 19.65
CA LEU A 227 19.21 -2.09 20.66
C LEU A 227 20.63 -2.48 21.15
N GLY A 228 21.68 -1.91 20.55
CA GLY A 228 23.08 -2.02 20.99
C GLY A 228 23.48 -1.09 22.16
N GLY A 229 22.57 -0.29 22.71
CA GLY A 229 22.80 0.59 23.89
C GLY A 229 23.01 -0.13 25.23
N GLY A 230 23.62 -1.32 25.23
CA GLY A 230 23.72 -2.24 26.36
C GLY A 230 24.70 -1.84 27.48
N ARG A 231 24.61 -0.60 28.00
CA ARG A 231 25.31 -0.18 29.23
C ARG A 231 24.44 0.72 30.10
N ARG A 232 23.55 0.09 30.89
CA ARG A 232 22.92 0.63 32.10
C ARG A 232 22.46 2.09 31.94
N SER A 233 21.36 2.31 31.21
CA SER A 233 20.60 3.57 31.34
C SER A 233 20.38 3.83 32.84
N SER A 234 20.95 4.94 33.27
CA SER A 234 20.75 5.51 34.58
C SER A 234 19.79 6.66 34.34
N ALA A 235 18.66 6.69 35.04
CA ALA A 235 17.64 7.76 34.95
C ALA A 235 18.12 9.15 35.43
N TYR A 236 19.43 9.37 35.41
CA TYR A 236 20.20 10.56 35.78
C TYR A 236 21.34 10.83 34.79
N ASP A 237 21.43 10.15 33.65
CA ASP A 237 22.33 10.57 32.58
C ASP A 237 21.74 11.83 31.92
N LEU A 238 22.52 12.91 31.92
CA LEU A 238 22.09 14.22 31.43
C LEU A 238 21.91 14.21 29.92
N ASP A 239 22.65 13.37 29.21
CA ASP A 239 22.59 13.26 27.76
C ASP A 239 21.29 12.54 27.31
N GLU A 240 20.84 11.49 28.03
CA GLU A 240 19.58 10.78 27.76
C GLU A 240 18.36 11.68 28.00
N ILE A 241 18.38 12.48 29.08
CA ILE A 241 17.31 13.44 29.40
C ILE A 241 17.24 14.59 28.37
N ASP A 242 18.38 15.07 27.87
CA ASP A 242 18.43 16.09 26.80
C ASP A 242 17.96 15.53 25.45
N GLU A 243 18.24 14.26 25.15
CA GLU A 243 17.72 13.57 23.97
C GLU A 243 16.20 13.42 24.01
N GLU A 244 15.63 12.90 25.11
CA GLU A 244 14.17 12.84 25.28
C GLU A 244 13.51 14.22 25.16
N GLN A 245 14.11 15.25 25.76
CA GLN A 245 13.56 16.60 25.71
C GLN A 245 13.59 17.17 24.29
N ARG A 246 14.67 16.93 23.53
CA ARG A 246 14.76 17.30 22.10
C ARG A 246 13.72 16.58 21.25
N GLU A 247 13.44 15.29 21.50
CA GLU A 247 12.38 14.55 20.81
C GLU A 247 10.99 15.10 21.15
N ARG A 248 10.72 15.37 22.42
CA ARG A 248 9.48 15.97 22.92
C ARG A 248 9.22 17.34 22.30
N ASP A 249 10.23 18.20 22.22
CA ASP A 249 10.13 19.52 21.60
C ASP A 249 9.96 19.44 20.08
N ARG A 250 10.63 18.48 19.41
CA ARG A 250 10.42 18.20 17.98
C ARG A 250 8.98 17.75 17.69
N LYS A 251 8.45 16.82 18.49
CA LYS A 251 7.07 16.32 18.42
C LYS A 251 6.05 17.42 18.62
N ASN A 252 6.20 18.21 19.68
CA ASN A 252 5.31 19.34 19.97
C ASN A 252 5.32 20.36 18.83
N LYS A 253 6.50 20.69 18.29
CA LYS A 253 6.63 21.59 17.13
C LYS A 253 5.90 21.07 15.89
N ILE A 254 6.05 19.78 15.55
CA ILE A 254 5.36 19.18 14.39
C ILE A 254 3.84 19.22 14.60
N ASN A 255 3.34 18.84 15.77
CA ASN A 255 1.90 18.92 16.09
C ASN A 255 1.38 20.37 16.02
N MET A 256 2.16 21.37 16.46
CA MET A 256 1.80 22.79 16.33
C MET A 256 1.78 23.27 14.87
N GLU A 257 2.72 22.83 14.03
CA GLU A 257 2.74 23.16 12.60
C GLU A 257 1.53 22.58 11.85
N PHE A 258 1.15 21.33 12.14
CA PHE A 258 -0.04 20.69 11.59
C PHE A 258 -1.35 21.38 12.06
N ASN A 259 -1.49 21.64 13.37
CA ASN A 259 -2.66 22.36 13.90
C ASN A 259 -2.76 23.78 13.35
N HIS A 260 -1.65 24.49 13.19
CA HIS A 260 -1.64 25.80 12.55
C HIS A 260 -2.10 25.72 11.08
N PHE A 261 -1.64 24.72 10.33
CA PHE A 261 -2.10 24.49 8.96
C PHE A 261 -3.61 24.19 8.91
N ALA A 262 -4.10 23.28 9.75
CA ALA A 262 -5.51 22.90 9.82
C ALA A 262 -6.42 24.10 10.15
N ASN A 263 -6.08 24.89 11.18
CA ASN A 263 -6.82 26.10 11.54
C ASN A 263 -6.88 27.12 10.39
N ARG A 264 -5.76 27.36 9.70
CA ARG A 264 -5.68 28.27 8.55
C ARG A 264 -6.43 27.76 7.31
N VAL A 265 -6.72 26.46 7.23
CA VAL A 265 -7.57 25.86 6.22
C VAL A 265 -9.05 25.92 6.61
N ASN A 266 -9.39 25.73 7.89
CA ASN A 266 -10.76 25.94 8.40
C ASN A 266 -11.21 27.39 8.12
N ASP A 267 -10.34 28.39 8.33
CA ASP A 267 -10.57 29.79 7.92
C ASP A 267 -10.95 29.92 6.41
N MET A 268 -10.41 29.06 5.55
CA MET A 268 -10.68 29.05 4.11
C MET A 268 -11.99 28.33 3.77
N TRP A 269 -12.35 27.27 4.50
CA TRP A 269 -13.60 26.52 4.31
C TRP A 269 -14.83 27.28 4.82
N GLN A 270 -14.66 28.14 5.83
CA GLN A 270 -15.70 29.07 6.30
C GLN A 270 -16.05 30.19 5.30
N LEU A 271 -15.30 30.36 4.21
CA LEU A 271 -15.64 31.36 3.19
C LEU A 271 -16.98 31.02 2.49
N PRO A 272 -17.81 32.01 2.10
CA PRO A 272 -19.17 31.76 1.61
C PRO A 272 -19.29 30.79 0.44
N GLN A 273 -18.28 30.69 -0.43
CA GLN A 273 -18.27 29.75 -1.55
C GLN A 273 -17.95 28.29 -1.17
N PHE A 274 -17.55 28.02 0.08
CA PHE A 274 -17.23 26.69 0.59
C PHE A 274 -18.03 26.30 1.84
N ALA A 275 -18.68 27.25 2.51
CA ALA A 275 -19.53 27.00 3.67
C ALA A 275 -20.61 25.91 3.43
N SER A 276 -21.12 25.79 2.20
CA SER A 276 -22.08 24.74 1.82
C SER A 276 -21.50 23.32 1.75
N LEU A 277 -20.18 23.16 1.85
CA LEU A 277 -19.51 21.85 1.86
C LEU A 277 -19.43 21.26 3.27
N GLY A 278 -19.64 22.05 4.33
CA GLY A 278 -19.58 21.58 5.72
C GLY A 278 -18.23 21.00 6.14
N LEU A 279 -17.13 21.44 5.52
CA LEU A 279 -15.80 20.89 5.79
C LEU A 279 -15.19 21.45 7.07
N GLU A 280 -14.76 20.54 7.94
CA GLU A 280 -13.92 20.79 9.11
C GLU A 280 -12.89 19.67 9.28
N PHE A 281 -11.86 19.93 10.09
CA PHE A 281 -10.92 18.88 10.52
C PHE A 281 -11.44 18.21 11.78
N ASP A 282 -11.82 16.95 11.65
CA ASP A 282 -12.21 16.08 12.76
C ASP A 282 -10.96 15.47 13.42
N GLN A 283 -11.02 15.17 14.72
CA GLN A 283 -9.89 14.65 15.50
C GLN A 283 -10.28 13.35 16.23
N PRO A 284 -9.45 12.28 16.14
CA PRO A 284 -9.71 11.03 16.86
C PRO A 284 -9.79 11.20 18.38
N LEU A 285 -10.92 10.79 18.96
CA LEU A 285 -11.22 10.83 20.39
C LEU A 285 -10.61 9.61 21.08
N ARG A 286 -9.29 9.70 21.36
CA ARG A 286 -8.48 8.56 21.81
C ARG A 286 -9.05 7.80 23.01
N GLU A 287 -9.67 8.50 23.94
CA GLU A 287 -10.21 7.93 25.19
C GLU A 287 -11.35 6.94 24.95
N LEU A 288 -12.06 7.07 23.82
CA LEU A 288 -13.13 6.17 23.37
C LEU A 288 -12.63 5.09 22.39
N GLY A 289 -11.32 5.04 22.10
CA GLY A 289 -10.74 4.08 21.17
C GLY A 289 -10.60 2.67 21.76
N PHE A 290 -10.72 1.66 20.91
CA PHE A 290 -10.68 0.25 21.28
C PHE A 290 -9.83 -0.57 20.30
N HIS A 291 -9.38 -1.74 20.72
CA HIS A 291 -8.68 -2.68 19.84
C HIS A 291 -9.67 -3.62 19.14
N GLY A 292 -9.41 -3.95 17.89
CA GLY A 292 -10.18 -4.92 17.11
C GLY A 292 -9.49 -5.25 15.79
N VAL A 293 -10.03 -6.23 15.06
CA VAL A 293 -9.50 -6.69 13.76
C VAL A 293 -10.49 -6.31 12.66
N PRO A 294 -10.38 -5.10 12.06
CA PRO A 294 -11.25 -4.69 10.96
C PRO A 294 -10.85 -5.33 9.62
N HIS A 295 -9.64 -5.89 9.54
CA HIS A 295 -9.04 -6.39 8.31
C HIS A 295 -8.30 -7.72 8.50
N LYS A 296 -7.01 -7.70 8.87
CA LYS A 296 -6.18 -8.90 9.08
C LYS A 296 -5.37 -8.88 10.38
N THR A 297 -5.10 -7.70 10.91
CA THR A 297 -4.30 -7.46 12.10
C THR A 297 -5.14 -6.74 13.15
N SER A 298 -4.77 -6.89 14.42
CA SER A 298 -5.37 -6.09 15.50
C SER A 298 -4.85 -4.67 15.42
N SER A 299 -5.76 -3.71 15.30
CA SER A 299 -5.48 -2.29 15.17
C SER A 299 -6.26 -1.51 16.24
N PHE A 300 -5.81 -0.30 16.56
CA PHE A 300 -6.51 0.58 17.50
C PHE A 300 -7.48 1.48 16.73
N ILE A 301 -8.76 1.15 16.80
CA ILE A 301 -9.84 1.87 16.12
C ILE A 301 -10.31 2.99 17.06
N ILE A 302 -10.49 4.19 16.52
CA ILE A 302 -10.80 5.39 17.30
C ILE A 302 -12.04 6.06 16.72
N PRO A 303 -13.07 6.38 17.51
CA PRO A 303 -14.15 7.24 17.05
C PRO A 303 -13.68 8.70 16.95
N THR A 304 -14.41 9.47 16.17
CA THR A 304 -14.25 10.91 15.94
C THR A 304 -15.63 11.55 16.12
N SER A 305 -15.82 12.86 15.87
CA SER A 305 -17.15 13.46 15.99
C SER A 305 -18.15 12.92 14.93
N SER A 306 -17.64 12.51 13.77
CA SER A 306 -18.46 12.15 12.59
C SER A 306 -18.23 10.73 12.07
N CYS A 307 -17.14 10.08 12.46
CA CYS A 307 -16.65 8.81 11.90
C CYS A 307 -16.10 7.84 12.95
N LEU A 308 -15.99 6.56 12.57
CA LEU A 308 -15.13 5.57 13.23
C LEU A 308 -13.93 5.28 12.31
N VAL A 309 -12.69 5.40 12.81
CA VAL A 309 -11.48 5.41 11.97
C VAL A 309 -10.32 4.57 12.48
N GLU A 310 -9.50 4.10 11.54
CA GLU A 310 -8.13 3.59 11.73
C GLU A 310 -7.29 4.23 10.61
N LEU A 311 -6.35 5.09 10.98
CA LEU A 311 -5.58 5.92 10.04
C LEU A 311 -4.06 5.65 10.11
N THR A 312 -3.60 4.77 10.99
CA THR A 312 -2.18 4.54 11.26
C THR A 312 -1.59 3.57 10.24
N GLU A 313 -2.31 2.50 9.92
CA GLU A 313 -1.87 1.42 9.04
C GLU A 313 -2.69 1.37 7.74
N HIS A 314 -2.37 0.44 6.85
CA HIS A 314 -3.09 0.27 5.58
C HIS A 314 -3.51 -1.18 5.41
N PRO A 315 -4.76 -1.48 5.02
CA PRO A 315 -5.78 -0.55 4.55
C PRO A 315 -6.41 0.30 5.67
N PHE A 316 -6.67 1.57 5.35
CA PHE A 316 -7.29 2.53 6.28
C PHE A 316 -8.76 2.18 6.50
N LEU A 317 -9.25 2.37 7.72
CA LEU A 317 -10.66 2.30 8.04
C LEU A 317 -11.23 3.72 8.15
N VAL A 318 -12.25 4.03 7.36
CA VAL A 318 -13.04 5.26 7.51
C VAL A 318 -14.52 4.94 7.34
N VAL A 319 -15.26 4.98 8.44
CA VAL A 319 -16.70 4.69 8.52
C VAL A 319 -17.42 5.96 8.92
N SER A 320 -18.37 6.43 8.10
CA SER A 320 -19.20 7.59 8.45
C SER A 320 -20.36 7.14 9.33
N LEU A 321 -20.51 7.72 10.53
CA LEU A 321 -21.54 7.30 11.48
C LEU A 321 -22.96 7.51 10.90
N SER A 322 -23.16 8.58 10.13
CA SER A 322 -24.41 8.85 9.42
C SER A 322 -24.81 7.83 8.36
N GLU A 323 -23.88 7.00 7.86
CA GLU A 323 -24.13 5.92 6.89
C GLU A 323 -24.45 4.56 7.55
N ILE A 324 -24.27 4.45 8.87
CA ILE A 324 -24.64 3.26 9.64
C ILE A 324 -26.16 3.21 9.80
N GLU A 325 -26.73 2.02 9.65
CA GLU A 325 -28.14 1.71 9.93
C GLU A 325 -28.29 1.13 11.34
N ILE A 326 -27.62 0.00 11.60
CA ILE A 326 -27.55 -0.64 12.91
C ILE A 326 -26.15 -1.24 13.15
N VAL A 327 -25.87 -1.60 14.40
CA VAL A 327 -24.69 -2.40 14.80
C VAL A 327 -25.14 -3.67 15.50
N ASN A 328 -24.57 -4.83 15.16
CA ASN A 328 -24.79 -6.06 15.91
C ASN A 328 -23.49 -6.51 16.60
N LEU A 329 -23.57 -6.74 17.91
CA LEU A 329 -22.49 -7.19 18.76
C LEU A 329 -22.58 -8.73 18.86
N GLU A 330 -21.79 -9.42 18.07
CA GLU A 330 -21.84 -10.88 17.89
C GLU A 330 -20.88 -11.60 18.84
N ARG A 331 -21.22 -12.85 19.20
CA ARG A 331 -20.50 -13.68 20.19
C ARG A 331 -20.44 -13.07 21.59
N VAL A 332 -21.36 -12.14 21.92
CA VAL A 332 -21.49 -11.64 23.30
C VAL A 332 -22.10 -12.74 24.18
N GLY A 333 -21.41 -13.10 25.24
CA GLY A 333 -21.84 -14.17 26.14
C GLY A 333 -20.86 -14.44 27.28
N PHE A 334 -21.35 -15.12 28.33
CA PHE A 334 -20.56 -15.40 29.52
C PHE A 334 -19.35 -16.30 29.20
N GLY A 335 -18.17 -15.90 29.69
CA GLY A 335 -16.91 -16.64 29.47
C GLY A 335 -16.15 -16.28 28.20
N GLN A 336 -16.73 -15.49 27.28
CA GLN A 336 -16.01 -15.02 26.08
C GLN A 336 -15.04 -13.87 26.42
N ARG A 337 -13.82 -13.95 25.90
CA ARG A 337 -12.77 -12.93 26.08
C ARG A 337 -12.82 -11.81 25.04
N SER A 338 -13.50 -12.06 23.93
CA SER A 338 -13.72 -11.13 22.85
C SER A 338 -15.05 -11.40 22.16
N PHE A 339 -15.57 -10.38 21.50
CA PHE A 339 -16.78 -10.38 20.69
C PHE A 339 -16.46 -9.79 19.31
N ASP A 340 -17.38 -9.86 18.35
CA ASP A 340 -17.25 -9.19 17.05
C ASP A 340 -18.29 -8.10 16.91
N MET A 341 -17.98 -7.05 16.14
CA MET A 341 -18.92 -5.97 15.84
C MET A 341 -19.21 -5.95 14.34
N ALA A 342 -20.45 -6.22 13.97
CA ALA A 342 -20.95 -6.11 12.61
C ALA A 342 -21.65 -4.75 12.41
N ILE A 343 -21.13 -3.92 11.51
CA ILE A 343 -21.68 -2.60 11.18
C ILE A 343 -22.45 -2.70 9.86
N ILE A 344 -23.77 -2.54 9.94
CA ILE A 344 -24.69 -2.58 8.79
C ILE A 344 -24.88 -1.15 8.28
N PHE A 345 -24.84 -0.97 6.96
CA PHE A 345 -24.99 0.34 6.33
C PHE A 345 -26.41 0.56 5.79
N LYS A 346 -26.83 1.84 5.72
CA LYS A 346 -28.10 2.27 5.11
C LYS A 346 -28.26 1.89 3.64
N ASP A 347 -27.13 1.71 2.94
CA ASP A 347 -27.10 1.10 1.62
C ASP A 347 -26.88 -0.41 1.76
N PHE A 348 -27.96 -1.20 1.76
CA PHE A 348 -27.90 -2.66 1.87
C PHE A 348 -27.17 -3.37 0.72
N LYS A 349 -26.77 -2.64 -0.34
CA LYS A 349 -25.89 -3.16 -1.41
C LYS A 349 -24.41 -3.12 -1.04
N LYS A 350 -24.06 -2.41 0.03
CA LYS A 350 -22.70 -2.36 0.58
C LYS A 350 -22.53 -3.53 1.55
N ASP A 351 -21.44 -4.28 1.38
CA ASP A 351 -21.11 -5.37 2.32
C ASP A 351 -20.98 -4.85 3.76
N VAL A 352 -21.44 -5.67 4.72
CA VAL A 352 -21.29 -5.41 6.15
C VAL A 352 -19.82 -5.34 6.51
N LEU A 353 -19.44 -4.28 7.23
CA LEU A 353 -18.11 -4.18 7.82
C LEU A 353 -18.10 -4.96 9.13
N ARG A 354 -17.16 -5.89 9.30
CA ARG A 354 -16.96 -6.63 10.54
C ARG A 354 -15.65 -6.20 11.19
N VAL A 355 -15.69 -6.01 12.50
CA VAL A 355 -14.53 -5.79 13.35
C VAL A 355 -14.47 -6.96 14.32
N ASP A 356 -13.58 -7.90 14.03
CA ASP A 356 -13.51 -9.16 14.76
C ASP A 356 -12.64 -9.02 16.03
N SER A 357 -12.86 -9.90 17.01
CA SER A 357 -11.99 -10.05 18.19
C SER A 357 -11.80 -8.78 19.04
N VAL A 358 -12.86 -7.98 19.21
CA VAL A 358 -12.88 -6.83 20.11
C VAL A 358 -12.87 -7.32 21.57
N PRO A 359 -11.98 -6.84 22.47
CA PRO A 359 -11.93 -7.29 23.86
C PRO A 359 -13.22 -7.00 24.62
N THR A 360 -13.73 -7.96 25.41
CA THR A 360 -14.95 -7.79 26.21
C THR A 360 -14.87 -6.62 27.20
N SER A 361 -13.66 -6.20 27.60
CA SER A 361 -13.44 -4.99 28.43
C SER A 361 -13.85 -3.68 27.76
N SER A 362 -13.97 -3.66 26.43
CA SER A 362 -14.41 -2.49 25.65
C SER A 362 -15.91 -2.53 25.30
N LEU A 363 -16.62 -3.61 25.65
CA LEU A 363 -18.03 -3.81 25.29
C LEU A 363 -18.92 -2.68 25.80
N GLU A 364 -18.83 -2.36 27.10
CA GLU A 364 -19.68 -1.35 27.73
C GLU A 364 -19.42 0.05 27.16
N GLY A 365 -18.15 0.44 27.01
CA GLY A 365 -17.79 1.73 26.41
C GLY A 365 -18.20 1.87 24.94
N ILE A 366 -18.31 0.75 24.21
CA ILE A 366 -18.86 0.74 22.84
C ILE A 366 -20.39 0.92 22.87
N LYS A 367 -21.10 0.30 23.82
CA LYS A 367 -22.56 0.50 24.00
C LYS A 367 -22.88 1.95 24.37
N GLU A 368 -22.25 2.48 25.43
CA GLU A 368 -22.39 3.88 25.85
C GLU A 368 -22.08 4.87 24.70
N TRP A 369 -21.08 4.56 23.88
CA TRP A 369 -20.75 5.36 22.70
C TRP A 369 -21.84 5.28 21.62
N LEU A 370 -22.34 4.09 21.28
CA LEU A 370 -23.42 3.88 20.30
C LEU A 370 -24.72 4.57 20.71
N ASP A 371 -25.10 4.47 21.99
CA ASP A 371 -26.24 5.21 22.58
C ASP A 371 -26.04 6.73 22.47
N THR A 372 -24.83 7.22 22.75
CA THR A 372 -24.50 8.66 22.69
C THR A 372 -24.64 9.24 21.27
N ILE A 373 -24.44 8.41 20.24
CA ILE A 373 -24.52 8.82 18.82
C ILE A 373 -25.84 8.41 18.14
N ASP A 374 -26.84 7.94 18.90
CA ASP A 374 -28.17 7.54 18.43
C ASP A 374 -28.12 6.45 17.33
N ILE A 375 -27.25 5.45 17.52
CA ILE A 375 -27.18 4.26 16.67
C ILE A 375 -27.69 3.03 17.43
N GLN A 376 -28.82 2.50 16.98
CA GLN A 376 -29.38 1.27 17.52
C GLN A 376 -28.40 0.11 17.38
N TYR A 377 -28.19 -0.61 18.48
CA TYR A 377 -27.43 -1.85 18.49
C TYR A 377 -28.23 -3.04 19.00
N TYR A 378 -27.75 -4.23 18.68
CA TYR A 378 -28.27 -5.53 19.11
C TYR A 378 -27.14 -6.42 19.60
N GLU A 379 -27.47 -7.45 20.38
CA GLU A 379 -26.52 -8.45 20.89
C GLU A 379 -26.89 -9.84 20.39
N SER A 380 -25.91 -10.60 19.93
CA SER A 380 -26.10 -11.94 19.36
C SER A 380 -25.08 -12.93 19.94
N LYS A 381 -25.56 -14.09 20.39
CA LYS A 381 -24.72 -15.17 20.94
C LYS A 381 -23.88 -15.88 19.86
N LEU A 382 -24.25 -15.74 18.58
CA LEU A 382 -23.62 -16.35 17.41
C LEU A 382 -23.31 -15.29 16.33
N ASN A 383 -22.46 -15.64 15.37
CA ASN A 383 -22.25 -14.83 14.17
C ASN A 383 -23.37 -15.07 13.14
N LEU A 384 -23.91 -14.00 12.54
CA LEU A 384 -25.03 -14.10 11.61
C LEU A 384 -24.58 -14.08 10.14
N ASN A 385 -25.35 -14.74 9.26
CA ASN A 385 -25.09 -14.73 7.82
C ASN A 385 -25.69 -13.47 7.16
N TRP A 386 -25.04 -12.32 7.42
CA TRP A 386 -25.46 -11.01 6.92
C TRP A 386 -25.70 -10.94 5.41
N ARG A 387 -24.93 -11.68 4.60
CA ARG A 387 -25.12 -11.71 3.14
C ARG A 387 -26.48 -12.31 2.77
N GLN A 388 -26.94 -13.35 3.47
CA GLN A 388 -28.27 -13.92 3.23
C GLN A 388 -29.39 -13.03 3.79
N ILE A 389 -29.18 -12.44 4.97
CA ILE A 389 -30.14 -11.52 5.62
C ILE A 389 -30.37 -10.28 4.74
N LEU A 390 -29.31 -9.54 4.41
CA LEU A 390 -29.41 -8.33 3.58
C LEU A 390 -29.93 -8.62 2.17
N LYS A 391 -29.64 -9.81 1.61
CA LYS A 391 -30.23 -10.22 0.34
C LYS A 391 -31.76 -10.36 0.45
N LYS A 392 -32.28 -11.05 1.48
CA LYS A 392 -33.73 -11.16 1.69
C LYS A 392 -34.39 -9.79 1.84
N ILE A 393 -33.79 -8.90 2.64
CA ILE A 393 -34.27 -7.52 2.85
C ILE A 393 -34.24 -6.70 1.54
N THR A 394 -33.22 -6.90 0.69
CA THR A 394 -33.11 -6.21 -0.60
C THR A 394 -34.08 -6.75 -1.64
N ASP A 395 -34.38 -8.05 -1.61
CA ASP A 395 -35.30 -8.72 -2.53
C ASP A 395 -36.78 -8.44 -2.16
N ASP A 396 -37.14 -8.36 -0.87
CA ASP A 396 -38.46 -7.92 -0.39
C ASP A 396 -38.37 -6.98 0.84
N PRO A 397 -38.27 -5.66 0.62
CA PRO A 397 -38.23 -4.68 1.70
C PRO A 397 -39.57 -4.50 2.44
N GLN A 398 -40.70 -4.89 1.86
CA GLN A 398 -42.01 -4.66 2.47
C GLN A 398 -42.31 -5.72 3.52
N SER A 399 -42.07 -7.01 3.22
CA SER A 399 -42.17 -8.09 4.22
C SER A 399 -41.31 -7.76 5.43
N PHE A 400 -40.06 -7.31 5.22
CA PHE A 400 -39.17 -6.91 6.32
C PHE A 400 -39.78 -5.85 7.25
N ILE A 401 -40.47 -4.84 6.73
CA ILE A 401 -41.13 -3.82 7.54
C ILE A 401 -42.36 -4.40 8.26
N ASP A 402 -43.17 -5.18 7.55
CA ASP A 402 -44.41 -5.76 8.07
C ASP A 402 -44.13 -6.82 9.17
N ASP A 403 -43.00 -7.53 9.07
CA ASP A 403 -42.50 -8.54 10.02
C ASP A 403 -41.79 -7.94 11.25
N GLY A 404 -41.77 -6.61 11.42
CA GLY A 404 -41.19 -5.92 12.58
C GLY A 404 -39.73 -5.46 12.41
N GLY A 405 -39.19 -5.47 11.19
CA GLY A 405 -37.88 -4.91 10.89
C GLY A 405 -36.74 -5.62 11.62
N TRP A 406 -35.93 -4.87 12.37
CA TRP A 406 -34.75 -5.38 13.06
C TRP A 406 -35.06 -6.16 14.36
N GLU A 407 -36.33 -6.23 14.81
CA GLU A 407 -36.70 -6.92 16.06
C GLU A 407 -36.36 -8.42 16.10
N PHE A 408 -36.14 -9.09 14.95
CA PHE A 408 -35.66 -10.48 14.95
C PHE A 408 -34.27 -10.66 15.58
N LEU A 409 -33.50 -9.57 15.74
CA LEU A 409 -32.21 -9.56 16.45
C LEU A 409 -32.39 -9.45 17.99
N ASN A 410 -33.58 -9.05 18.45
CA ASN A 410 -33.91 -8.82 19.86
C ASN A 410 -34.32 -10.13 20.56
N LEU A 411 -33.41 -11.11 20.55
CA LEU A 411 -33.69 -12.48 21.02
C LEU A 411 -34.11 -12.54 22.50
N ASP A 412 -33.52 -11.70 23.35
CA ASP A 412 -33.83 -11.68 24.79
C ASP A 412 -35.20 -11.02 25.10
N GLY A 413 -35.81 -10.29 24.14
CA GLY A 413 -37.17 -9.74 24.26
C GLY A 413 -38.28 -10.79 24.13
N SER A 414 -37.99 -11.95 23.53
CA SER A 414 -38.97 -13.02 23.30
C SER A 414 -39.24 -13.91 24.52
N ASP A 415 -38.34 -13.92 25.51
CA ASP A 415 -38.28 -14.95 26.57
C ASP A 415 -38.86 -14.47 27.93
N SER A 416 -39.56 -13.32 27.96
CA SER A 416 -40.02 -12.68 29.21
C SER A 416 -41.54 -12.57 29.44
N GLU A 417 -42.40 -12.54 28.39
CA GLU A 417 -43.86 -12.37 28.56
C GLU A 417 -44.69 -13.10 27.46
N SER A 418 -44.60 -14.42 27.33
CA SER A 418 -45.73 -15.23 26.81
C SER A 418 -45.66 -16.71 27.18
N GLY A 419 -46.32 -17.08 28.29
CA GLY A 419 -46.67 -18.48 28.55
C GLY A 419 -47.82 -18.94 27.65
N GLY A 420 -47.54 -19.29 26.39
CA GLY A 420 -48.57 -19.87 25.51
C GLY A 420 -48.43 -19.69 23.99
N SER A 421 -47.31 -20.12 23.39
CA SER A 421 -47.26 -20.44 21.97
C SER A 421 -46.41 -21.68 21.73
N GLU A 422 -47.00 -22.71 21.13
CA GLU A 422 -46.34 -23.99 20.84
C GLU A 422 -45.28 -23.85 19.74
N GLU A 423 -44.27 -24.70 19.83
CA GLU A 423 -43.16 -24.97 18.89
C GLU A 423 -43.15 -24.20 17.55
N SER A 424 -42.20 -23.26 17.43
CA SER A 424 -41.57 -22.94 16.14
C SER A 424 -40.04 -23.03 16.27
N ASP A 425 -39.55 -24.12 16.87
CA ASP A 425 -38.18 -24.56 16.63
C ASP A 425 -38.07 -24.99 15.16
N LYS A 426 -37.60 -24.07 14.33
CA LYS A 426 -37.02 -24.37 13.02
C LYS A 426 -35.54 -24.03 13.03
N GLY A 427 -34.83 -24.70 13.93
CA GLY A 427 -33.45 -25.06 13.69
C GLY A 427 -33.28 -25.57 12.26
N TYR A 428 -32.22 -25.09 11.60
CA TYR A 428 -31.88 -25.47 10.23
C TYR A 428 -31.39 -26.92 10.22
N GLU A 429 -32.27 -27.87 9.92
CA GLU A 429 -31.88 -29.23 9.57
C GLU A 429 -31.30 -29.26 8.15
N PRO A 430 -30.06 -29.76 7.95
CA PRO A 430 -29.59 -30.10 6.62
C PRO A 430 -30.35 -31.33 6.14
N SER A 431 -31.12 -31.20 5.07
CA SER A 431 -31.88 -32.32 4.51
C SER A 431 -30.96 -33.36 3.90
N ASP A 432 -30.81 -34.49 4.58
CA ASP A 432 -30.18 -35.70 4.04
C ASP A 432 -31.01 -36.22 2.85
N VAL A 433 -30.48 -36.05 1.64
CA VAL A 433 -30.96 -36.72 0.43
C VAL A 433 -29.75 -37.31 -0.29
N GLU A 434 -29.50 -38.59 0.01
CA GLU A 434 -28.61 -39.42 -0.79
C GLU A 434 -29.05 -39.39 -2.26
N ALA A 435 -28.18 -38.91 -3.12
CA ALA A 435 -28.20 -39.18 -4.55
C ALA A 435 -26.86 -39.81 -4.91
N GLU A 436 -26.88 -41.11 -5.20
CA GLU A 436 -25.68 -41.88 -5.52
C GLU A 436 -24.96 -41.36 -6.77
N SER A 437 -23.65 -41.19 -6.64
CA SER A 437 -22.58 -41.30 -7.65
C SER A 437 -22.91 -41.08 -9.14
N GLU A 438 -22.36 -40.01 -9.70
CA GLU A 438 -21.44 -40.16 -10.85
C GLU A 438 -20.06 -39.63 -10.47
N SER A 439 -19.04 -40.43 -10.77
CA SER A 439 -17.64 -40.19 -10.43
C SER A 439 -16.88 -39.58 -11.61
N GLU A 440 -16.33 -38.38 -11.44
CA GLU A 440 -15.21 -37.89 -12.24
C GLU A 440 -14.09 -37.49 -11.28
N ASP A 441 -12.90 -38.06 -11.47
CA ASP A 441 -11.77 -37.91 -10.55
C ASP A 441 -11.20 -36.48 -10.57
N GLU A 442 -11.42 -35.71 -9.50
CA GLU A 442 -10.66 -34.49 -9.24
C GLU A 442 -9.33 -34.87 -8.56
N GLU A 443 -8.28 -35.00 -9.36
CA GLU A 443 -6.90 -35.10 -8.86
C GLU A 443 -6.52 -33.79 -8.13
N GLU A 444 -6.43 -33.86 -6.80
CA GLU A 444 -5.85 -32.81 -5.96
C GLU A 444 -4.34 -32.71 -6.24
N GLU A 445 -3.93 -31.91 -7.22
CA GLU A 445 -2.54 -31.42 -7.26
C GLU A 445 -2.41 -30.16 -6.39
N GLU A 446 -1.57 -30.30 -5.35
CA GLU A 446 -1.18 -29.22 -4.47
C GLU A 446 -0.65 -28.02 -5.27
N SER A 447 -0.97 -26.81 -4.80
CA SER A 447 -0.31 -25.61 -5.32
C SER A 447 1.12 -25.55 -4.78
N GLU A 448 2.04 -26.23 -5.47
CA GLU A 448 3.49 -25.99 -5.38
C GLU A 448 3.77 -24.54 -5.78
N ASP A 449 3.79 -23.63 -4.81
CA ASP A 449 4.44 -22.32 -4.97
C ASP A 449 5.95 -22.59 -5.05
N GLU A 450 6.47 -22.76 -6.29
CA GLU A 450 7.91 -22.94 -6.58
C GLU A 450 8.74 -21.87 -5.86
N GLU A 451 9.54 -22.30 -4.87
CA GLU A 451 10.53 -21.46 -4.20
C GLU A 451 11.57 -20.96 -5.22
N GLU A 452 11.94 -19.67 -5.16
CA GLU A 452 13.05 -19.15 -5.98
C GLU A 452 14.39 -19.67 -5.41
N GLU A 453 14.94 -20.73 -6.02
CA GLU A 453 16.37 -21.10 -5.86
C GLU A 453 17.25 -19.93 -6.36
N ASP A 454 17.59 -19.00 -5.47
CA ASP A 454 18.80 -18.17 -5.63
C ASP A 454 20.02 -18.98 -5.18
N SER A 455 21.07 -18.97 -6.00
CA SER A 455 22.12 -19.99 -5.92
C SER A 455 23.00 -19.85 -4.69
N GLU A 456 22.91 -20.79 -3.75
CA GLU A 456 23.89 -20.95 -2.67
C GLU A 456 25.27 -21.29 -3.27
N GLN A 457 26.25 -20.43 -3.04
CA GLN A 457 27.66 -20.80 -3.18
C GLN A 457 28.12 -21.46 -1.88
N GLU A 458 28.61 -22.70 -1.97
CA GLU A 458 29.29 -23.39 -0.86
C GLU A 458 30.39 -22.49 -0.28
N SER A 459 30.16 -22.03 0.96
CA SER A 459 31.15 -21.39 1.81
C SER A 459 31.35 -22.30 3.00
N GLU A 460 32.49 -22.99 3.06
CA GLU A 460 32.80 -24.00 4.08
C GLU A 460 32.51 -23.50 5.50
N GLU A 461 31.81 -24.31 6.30
CA GLU A 461 31.53 -24.03 7.71
C GLU A 461 32.81 -24.07 8.55
N GLU A 462 33.55 -22.95 8.60
CA GLU A 462 34.56 -22.75 9.63
C GLU A 462 33.87 -22.60 10.98
N LYS A 463 33.87 -23.70 11.77
CA LYS A 463 33.28 -23.76 13.12
C LYS A 463 33.72 -22.56 13.96
N GLY A 464 32.77 -21.65 14.23
CA GLY A 464 33.00 -20.48 15.06
C GLY A 464 33.54 -20.88 16.43
N LYS A 465 34.67 -20.27 16.81
CA LYS A 465 35.29 -20.39 18.14
C LYS A 465 34.25 -20.09 19.24
N THR A 466 34.19 -20.93 20.26
CA THR A 466 33.30 -20.73 21.41
C THR A 466 33.63 -19.44 22.17
N TRP A 467 32.68 -18.85 22.88
CA TRP A 467 32.88 -17.62 23.65
C TRP A 467 34.09 -17.68 24.61
N ASP A 468 34.27 -18.80 25.32
CA ASP A 468 35.43 -19.07 26.20
C ASP A 468 36.79 -19.02 25.47
N GLU A 469 36.80 -19.26 24.17
CA GLU A 469 38.00 -19.26 23.33
C GLU A 469 38.33 -17.85 22.83
N LEU A 470 37.31 -17.06 22.46
CA LEU A 470 37.43 -15.63 22.15
C LEU A 470 37.83 -14.80 23.39
N GLU A 471 37.26 -15.08 24.56
CA GLU A 471 37.60 -14.39 25.81
C GLU A 471 39.04 -14.73 26.25
N ARG A 472 39.48 -15.98 26.03
CA ARG A 472 40.88 -16.40 26.23
C ARG A 472 41.84 -15.72 25.25
N GLU A 473 41.47 -15.59 23.97
CA GLU A 473 42.29 -14.93 22.93
C GLU A 473 42.44 -13.43 23.21
N ALA A 474 41.37 -12.74 23.64
CA ALA A 474 41.42 -11.36 24.09
C ALA A 474 42.30 -11.18 25.36
N THR A 475 42.15 -12.05 26.35
CA THR A 475 42.98 -12.02 27.58
C THR A 475 44.46 -12.26 27.28
N ASN A 476 44.77 -13.12 26.30
CA ASN A 476 46.14 -13.35 25.86
C ASN A 476 46.71 -12.12 25.12
N ALA A 477 45.92 -11.47 24.26
CA ALA A 477 46.33 -10.26 23.56
C ALA A 477 46.67 -9.10 24.53
N ASP A 478 45.87 -8.90 25.58
CA ASP A 478 46.15 -7.91 26.65
C ASP A 478 47.37 -8.30 27.51
N THR A 479 47.73 -9.59 27.56
CA THR A 479 48.92 -10.07 28.26
C THR A 479 50.19 -9.97 27.40
N GLU A 480 50.07 -10.13 26.08
CA GLU A 480 51.18 -10.08 25.12
C GLU A 480 51.52 -8.64 24.69
N HIS A 481 50.51 -7.77 24.57
CA HIS A 481 50.69 -6.31 24.49
C HIS A 481 50.97 -5.70 25.88
N GLY A 482 52.11 -6.10 26.46
CA GLY A 482 52.54 -5.71 27.79
C GLY A 482 52.40 -4.21 28.06
N VAL A 483 51.72 -3.89 29.17
CA VAL A 483 51.35 -2.54 29.61
C VAL A 483 52.56 -1.63 29.77
N GLN A 484 52.94 -0.92 28.69
CA GLN A 484 53.88 0.19 28.78
C GLN A 484 53.17 1.40 29.40
N PHE A 485 53.42 1.59 30.69
CA PHE A 485 52.92 2.69 31.49
C PHE A 485 53.53 4.02 31.00
N ASP A 486 52.90 4.65 30.00
CA ASP A 486 53.37 5.89 29.38
C ASP A 486 53.25 7.06 30.37
N SER A 487 54.37 7.34 31.06
CA SER A 487 54.43 8.31 32.15
C SER A 487 54.08 9.74 31.69
N GLU A 488 53.48 10.54 32.58
CA GLU A 488 53.00 11.90 32.25
C GLU A 488 54.08 12.84 31.68
N GLU A 489 55.36 12.55 31.92
CA GLU A 489 56.50 13.32 31.43
C GLU A 489 56.64 13.26 29.90
N GLU A 490 56.32 12.13 29.26
CA GLU A 490 56.44 12.01 27.81
C GLU A 490 55.27 12.68 27.07
N ARG A 491 54.05 12.58 27.61
CA ARG A 491 52.88 13.37 27.15
C ARG A 491 53.14 14.87 27.24
N ARG A 492 53.83 15.36 28.28
CA ARG A 492 54.22 16.79 28.38
C ARG A 492 55.24 17.20 27.31
N ARG A 493 56.24 16.37 27.00
CA ARG A 493 57.21 16.66 25.93
C ARG A 493 56.57 16.77 24.54
N ARG A 494 55.58 15.93 24.23
CA ARG A 494 54.85 16.00 22.94
C ARG A 494 53.98 17.27 22.84
N LYS A 495 53.37 17.74 23.93
CA LYS A 495 52.60 19.00 23.96
C LYS A 495 53.46 20.27 23.77
N MET A 496 54.69 20.31 24.27
CA MET A 496 55.58 21.47 24.11
C MET A 496 56.14 21.67 22.69
N LYS A 497 56.16 20.65 21.84
CA LYS A 497 56.63 20.79 20.44
C LYS A 497 55.60 21.39 19.47
N ALA A 498 54.33 21.49 19.85
CA ALA A 498 53.25 21.94 18.96
C ALA A 498 53.03 23.47 18.93
N PHE A 499 53.55 24.22 19.92
CA PHE A 499 53.38 25.67 20.03
C PHE A 499 54.74 26.37 20.22
N GLY A 500 55.43 26.65 19.12
CA GLY A 500 56.80 27.17 19.18
C GLY A 500 57.36 27.79 17.89
N LYS A 501 56.91 29.01 17.59
CA LYS A 501 57.55 30.07 16.77
C LYS A 501 57.14 30.26 15.30
N SER A 502 56.99 31.55 14.98
CA SER A 502 56.62 32.17 13.71
C SER A 502 57.75 33.03 13.12
N ARG A 503 57.90 33.02 11.77
CA ARG A 503 58.61 34.00 10.89
C ARG A 503 60.15 34.11 11.03
N PRO A 504 60.91 34.70 10.05
CA PRO A 504 60.63 35.18 8.66
C PRO A 504 61.44 34.37 7.57
N GLY A 505 61.57 34.71 6.27
CA GLY A 505 60.86 35.65 5.36
C GLY A 505 61.64 36.03 4.05
N THR A 506 60.89 36.28 2.95
CA THR A 506 61.23 36.96 1.65
C THR A 506 62.20 36.39 0.58
N SER A 507 61.79 36.60 -0.70
CA SER A 507 62.49 36.41 -2.00
C SER A 507 62.67 34.98 -2.53
N GLY A 508 62.57 34.69 -3.84
CA GLY A 508 62.23 35.50 -5.02
C GLY A 508 61.83 34.61 -6.23
N GLY A 509 61.10 35.16 -7.21
CA GLY A 509 60.32 34.39 -8.20
C GLY A 509 61.06 33.58 -9.28
N GLY A 510 60.31 32.72 -9.99
CA GLY A 510 60.77 32.04 -11.21
C GLY A 510 59.93 30.83 -11.62
N GLY A 511 58.92 31.02 -12.48
CA GLY A 511 58.11 29.93 -13.06
C GLY A 511 57.73 30.23 -14.51
N ARG A 512 58.52 29.73 -15.46
CA ARG A 512 58.39 29.99 -16.91
C ARG A 512 58.01 28.69 -17.63
N SER A 513 57.11 28.75 -18.61
CA SER A 513 56.71 27.62 -19.46
C SER A 513 57.80 27.17 -20.45
N SER A 514 57.79 25.89 -20.89
CA SER A 514 57.52 25.52 -22.31
C SER A 514 58.14 24.19 -22.82
N MET A 515 57.31 23.37 -23.49
CA MET A 515 57.50 22.55 -24.72
C MET A 515 58.72 21.63 -25.01
N LYS A 516 58.43 20.54 -25.75
CA LYS A 516 58.94 20.18 -27.10
C LYS A 516 58.14 18.97 -27.68
N ASN A 517 58.04 18.65 -28.99
CA ASN A 517 58.92 18.86 -30.17
C ASN A 517 58.20 18.94 -31.56
N MET A 518 59.00 19.29 -32.59
CA MET A 518 58.75 19.35 -34.07
C MET A 518 59.83 18.47 -34.80
N PRO A 519 60.07 18.39 -36.16
CA PRO A 519 59.66 19.24 -37.32
C PRO A 519 59.38 18.52 -38.71
N PRO A 520 59.15 19.28 -39.83
CA PRO A 520 58.85 18.74 -41.19
C PRO A 520 59.82 19.18 -42.34
N SER A 521 59.68 18.61 -43.56
CA SER A 521 59.82 19.25 -44.92
C SER A 521 59.54 18.20 -46.03
N LYS A 522 59.34 18.45 -47.36
CA LYS A 522 59.70 19.58 -48.26
C LYS A 522 58.99 19.53 -49.64
N ARG A 523 58.79 20.70 -50.26
CA ARG A 523 58.77 21.01 -51.73
C ARG A 523 57.54 20.69 -52.62
N SER A 524 57.54 21.29 -53.83
CA SER A 524 56.40 21.63 -54.70
C SER A 524 56.67 21.38 -56.20
N LYS A 525 55.62 21.26 -57.05
CA LYS A 525 55.17 22.27 -58.07
C LYS A 525 54.31 21.67 -59.22
N HIS A 526 53.36 22.49 -59.69
CA HIS A 526 52.74 22.59 -61.04
C HIS A 526 51.80 21.51 -61.63
N ARG A 527 50.63 22.07 -62.01
CA ARG A 527 49.73 21.83 -63.15
C ARG A 527 48.79 20.63 -63.10
#